data_AF-A0A2S9FK23-F1
#
_entry.id   AF-A0A2S9FK23-F1
#
_cell.length_a   1.000
_cell.length_b   1.000
_cell.length_c   1.000
_cell.angle_alpha   90.00
_cell.angle_beta   90.00
_cell.angle_gamma   90.00
#
_symmetry.space_group_name_H-M   'P 1'
#
loop_
_entity.id
_entity.type
_entity.pdbx_description
1 polymer ?
#
loop_
_entity_poly.entity_id
_entity_poly.type
_entity_poly.pdbx_seq_one_letter_code
_entity_poly.pdbx_strand_id
1 'polypeptide(L)'
;WATIIQHRFGGSGALAGHPIGNLILAGLNEVLADPVAALDELGRILGVKGRVLPMSPVGLEIEADVVGLDADPRLSRSIRGQVAIATTVGKVRRVRLLPPDPPATHQAVDAIMNADLVVLGPGSWFTSVIPHVLVPQLVVALQATTARRALVLNLAAEPGETAGFSVERHIHVLAQHA
;
A
#
# COMPACT_ATOMS: atom_id res chain seq x y z
N TRP A 1 5.29 20.08 14.44
CA TRP A 1 4.55 18.80 14.40
C TRP A 1 5.29 17.68 13.67
N ALA A 2 5.72 17.84 12.41
CA ALA A 2 6.39 16.78 11.64
C ALA A 2 7.56 16.09 12.38
N THR A 3 8.50 16.86 12.93
CA THR A 3 9.64 16.33 13.70
C THR A 3 9.22 15.49 14.91
N ILE A 4 8.13 15.88 15.59
CA ILE A 4 7.63 15.19 16.78
C ILE A 4 7.00 13.86 16.39
N ILE A 5 6.13 13.85 15.37
CA ILE A 5 5.45 12.63 14.91
C ILE A 5 6.44 11.60 14.37
N GLN A 6 7.54 12.04 13.75
CA GLN A 6 8.60 11.16 13.25
C GLN A 6 9.63 10.76 14.31
N HIS A 7 9.64 11.41 15.48
CA HIS A 7 10.58 11.08 16.53
C HIS A 7 10.38 9.64 17.00
N ARG A 8 11.50 8.92 17.15
CA ARG A 8 11.54 7.59 17.75
C ARG A 8 12.17 7.70 19.12
N PHE A 9 11.54 7.11 20.12
CA PHE A 9 12.10 7.07 21.47
C PHE A 9 13.49 6.40 21.44
N GLY A 10 14.46 7.05 22.09
CA GLY A 10 15.78 6.48 22.32
C GLY A 10 15.85 5.62 23.59
N GLY A 11 17.07 5.24 23.98
CA GLY A 11 17.34 4.53 25.22
C GLY A 11 17.02 3.04 25.16
N SER A 12 16.81 2.44 26.33
CA SER A 12 16.49 1.03 26.52
C SER A 12 15.17 0.89 27.28
N GLY A 13 14.24 0.07 26.79
CA GLY A 13 12.94 -0.16 27.43
C GLY A 13 11.85 -0.50 26.41
N ALA A 14 10.62 -0.71 26.90
CA ALA A 14 9.50 -1.16 26.08
C ALA A 14 9.12 -0.22 24.93
N LEU A 15 9.40 1.08 25.06
CA LEU A 15 9.10 2.08 24.03
C LEU A 15 10.29 2.38 23.11
N ALA A 16 11.47 1.83 23.38
CA ALA A 16 12.68 2.14 22.60
C ALA A 16 12.47 1.78 21.11
N GLY A 17 12.75 2.73 20.23
CA GLY A 17 12.59 2.59 18.77
C GLY A 17 11.18 2.84 18.23
N HIS A 18 10.15 2.92 19.08
CA HIS A 18 8.78 3.21 18.65
C HIS A 18 8.66 4.67 18.19
N PRO A 19 8.07 4.94 16.99
CA PRO A 19 7.70 6.29 16.59
C PRO A 19 6.57 6.84 17.44
N ILE A 20 6.66 8.10 17.87
CA ILE A 20 5.58 8.79 18.58
C ILE A 20 4.29 8.76 17.75
N GLY A 21 4.37 9.05 16.45
CA GLY A 21 3.21 9.06 15.56
C GLY A 21 2.43 7.75 15.54
N ASN A 22 3.15 6.61 15.54
CA ASN A 22 2.51 5.30 15.52
C ASN A 22 1.77 5.01 16.82
N LEU A 23 2.32 5.43 17.96
CA LEU A 23 1.67 5.24 19.26
C LEU A 23 0.41 6.12 19.39
N ILE A 24 0.47 7.36 18.92
CA ILE A 24 -0.70 8.25 18.87
C ILE A 24 -1.79 7.64 17.97
N LEU A 25 -1.42 7.22 16.77
CA LEU A 25 -2.37 6.62 15.84
C LEU A 25 -2.98 5.32 16.38
N ALA A 26 -2.16 4.47 17.03
CA ALA A 26 -2.65 3.25 17.68
C ALA A 26 -3.66 3.56 18.80
N GLY A 27 -3.35 4.52 19.67
CA GLY A 27 -4.28 4.93 20.75
C GLY A 27 -5.57 5.55 20.22
N LEU A 28 -5.49 6.39 19.18
CA LEU A 28 -6.67 6.95 18.52
C LEU A 28 -7.54 5.84 17.90
N ASN A 29 -6.91 4.87 17.24
CA ASN A 29 -7.61 3.75 16.63
C ASN A 29 -8.28 2.84 17.68
N GLU A 30 -7.65 2.62 18.83
CA GLU A 30 -8.23 1.85 19.93
C GLU A 30 -9.44 2.56 20.57
N VAL A 31 -9.35 3.88 20.77
CA VAL A 31 -10.43 4.67 21.38
C VAL A 31 -11.63 4.84 20.43
N LEU A 32 -11.36 5.12 19.15
CA LEU A 32 -12.40 5.43 18.18
C LEU A 32 -12.97 4.18 17.49
N ALA A 33 -12.23 3.07 17.50
CA ALA A 33 -12.55 1.83 16.80
C ALA A 33 -12.89 2.03 15.30
N ASP A 34 -12.33 3.07 14.69
CA ASP A 34 -12.48 3.43 13.29
C ASP A 34 -11.16 4.03 12.77
N PRO A 35 -10.46 3.37 11.83
CA PRO A 35 -9.18 3.86 11.31
C PRO A 35 -9.32 5.16 10.52
N VAL A 36 -10.49 5.43 9.93
CA VAL A 36 -10.73 6.70 9.23
C VAL A 36 -10.87 7.83 10.23
N ALA A 37 -11.67 7.64 11.28
CA ALA A 37 -11.82 8.62 12.34
C ALA A 37 -10.48 8.91 13.05
N ALA A 38 -9.65 7.88 13.28
CA ALA A 38 -8.32 8.04 13.86
C ALA A 38 -7.38 8.87 12.96
N LEU A 39 -7.39 8.63 11.65
CA LEU A 39 -6.61 9.40 10.68
C LEU A 39 -7.11 10.84 10.55
N ASP A 40 -8.44 11.05 10.54
CA ASP A 40 -9.05 12.38 10.46
C ASP A 40 -8.70 13.21 11.71
N GLU A 41 -8.77 12.61 12.91
CA GLU A 41 -8.41 13.28 14.17
C GLU A 41 -6.90 13.61 14.23
N LEU A 42 -6.05 12.67 13.83
CA LEU A 42 -4.61 12.93 13.74
C LEU A 42 -4.32 14.03 12.71
N GLY A 43 -4.97 14.00 11.54
CA GLY A 43 -4.87 15.01 10.51
C GLY A 43 -5.28 16.40 11.03
N ARG A 44 -6.35 16.47 11.84
CA ARG A 44 -6.83 17.70 12.49
C ARG A 44 -5.80 18.26 13.46
N ILE A 45 -5.23 17.43 14.34
CA ILE A 45 -4.18 17.83 15.30
C ILE A 45 -2.95 18.39 14.56
N LEU A 46 -2.59 17.78 13.44
CA LEU A 46 -1.41 18.15 12.65
C LEU A 46 -1.66 19.30 11.66
N GLY A 47 -2.92 19.72 11.48
CA GLY A 47 -3.30 20.77 10.51
C GLY A 47 -3.06 20.34 9.05
N VAL A 48 -3.27 19.06 8.73
CA VAL A 48 -3.11 18.52 7.37
C VAL A 48 -4.12 19.19 6.42
N LYS A 49 -3.65 19.56 5.22
CA LYS A 49 -4.52 19.98 4.11
C LYS A 49 -4.75 18.80 3.18
N GLY A 50 -6.01 18.44 2.98
CA GLY A 50 -6.42 17.20 2.30
C GLY A 50 -6.79 16.11 3.30
N ARG A 51 -7.04 14.90 2.80
CA ARG A 51 -7.52 13.77 3.61
C ARG A 51 -6.69 12.52 3.30
N VAL A 52 -6.32 11.79 4.35
CA VAL A 52 -5.61 10.50 4.24
C VAL A 52 -6.61 9.41 4.58
N LEU A 53 -6.79 8.47 3.66
CA LEU A 53 -7.72 7.36 3.82
C LEU A 53 -6.97 6.03 3.68
N PRO A 54 -7.24 5.04 4.53
CA PRO A 54 -6.72 3.70 4.32
C PRO A 54 -7.44 3.06 3.13
N MET A 55 -6.77 2.21 2.36
CA MET A 55 -7.41 1.52 1.23
C MET A 55 -8.52 0.56 1.68
N SER A 56 -8.40 0.03 2.90
CA SER A 56 -9.35 -0.87 3.56
C SER A 56 -9.46 -0.50 5.05
N PRO A 57 -10.64 -0.60 5.67
CA PRO A 57 -10.82 -0.36 7.10
C PRO A 57 -10.33 -1.52 7.98
N VAL A 58 -9.92 -2.65 7.40
CA VAL A 58 -9.41 -3.81 8.14
C VAL A 58 -7.91 -4.02 7.90
N GLY A 59 -7.23 -4.62 8.87
CA GLY A 59 -5.83 -5.00 8.73
C GLY A 59 -5.65 -6.06 7.64
N LEU A 60 -4.63 -5.87 6.79
CA LEU A 60 -4.34 -6.75 5.66
C LEU A 60 -2.90 -7.22 5.72
N GLU A 61 -2.69 -8.49 5.38
CA GLU A 61 -1.39 -9.03 5.04
C GLU A 61 -1.26 -9.16 3.52
N ILE A 62 -0.03 -9.24 3.03
CA ILE A 62 0.28 -9.45 1.62
C ILE A 62 1.13 -10.72 1.46
N GLU A 63 0.81 -11.50 0.44
CA GLU A 63 1.51 -12.72 0.06
C GLU A 63 1.89 -12.68 -1.42
N ALA A 64 3.07 -13.21 -1.76
CA ALA A 64 3.59 -13.23 -3.11
C ALA A 64 4.08 -14.63 -3.52
N ASP A 65 3.88 -14.96 -4.79
CA ASP A 65 4.54 -16.07 -5.46
C ASP A 65 5.86 -15.58 -6.07
N VAL A 66 6.99 -16.14 -5.60
CA VAL A 66 8.34 -15.69 -5.96
C VAL A 66 9.15 -16.85 -6.57
N VAL A 67 9.74 -16.60 -7.74
CA VAL A 67 10.59 -17.58 -8.45
C VAL A 67 12.07 -17.18 -8.39
N GLY A 68 12.96 -18.11 -8.72
CA GLY A 68 14.41 -17.84 -8.75
C GLY A 68 15.08 -17.86 -7.37
N LEU A 69 14.40 -18.44 -6.37
CA LEU A 69 14.95 -18.71 -5.04
C LEU A 69 15.55 -20.12 -4.91
N ASP A 70 15.27 -20.98 -5.88
CA ASP A 70 15.71 -22.38 -5.94
C ASP A 70 16.59 -22.61 -7.18
N ALA A 71 17.35 -23.71 -7.16
CA ALA A 71 18.16 -24.13 -8.30
C ALA A 71 17.32 -24.43 -9.56
N ASP A 72 16.09 -24.91 -9.39
CA ASP A 72 15.13 -25.01 -10.49
C ASP A 72 14.35 -23.68 -10.63
N PRO A 73 14.57 -22.90 -11.70
CA PRO A 73 13.96 -21.59 -11.89
C PRO A 73 12.44 -21.65 -12.13
N ARG A 74 11.86 -22.85 -12.27
CA ARG A 74 10.41 -23.06 -12.42
C ARG A 74 9.68 -23.18 -11.10
N LEU A 75 10.39 -23.44 -9.99
CA LEU A 75 9.78 -23.54 -8.68
C LEU A 75 9.44 -22.14 -8.15
N SER A 76 8.24 -22.01 -7.60
CA SER A 76 7.75 -20.81 -6.94
C SER A 76 7.62 -21.07 -5.45
N ARG A 77 8.05 -20.11 -4.63
CA ARG A 77 7.84 -20.10 -3.18
C ARG A 77 6.86 -19.01 -2.79
N SER A 78 6.03 -19.30 -1.80
CA SER A 78 5.16 -18.29 -1.19
C SER A 78 5.94 -17.49 -0.16
N ILE A 79 5.92 -16.17 -0.26
CA ILE A 79 6.50 -15.24 0.72
C ILE A 79 5.39 -14.36 1.27
N ARG A 80 5.31 -14.25 2.60
CA ARG A 80 4.36 -13.39 3.31
C ARG A 80 5.05 -12.20 3.95
N GLY A 81 4.33 -11.07 3.96
CA GLY A 81 4.75 -9.82 4.60
C GLY A 81 5.40 -8.85 3.61
N GLN A 82 4.96 -7.60 3.67
CA GLN A 82 5.36 -6.56 2.72
C GLN A 82 6.87 -6.36 2.64
N VAL A 83 7.56 -6.31 3.79
CA VAL A 83 9.02 -6.13 3.85
C VAL A 83 9.73 -7.34 3.24
N ALA A 84 9.29 -8.56 3.53
CA ALA A 84 9.90 -9.78 3.01
C ALA A 84 9.74 -9.89 1.48
N ILE A 85 8.61 -9.44 0.95
CA ILE A 85 8.37 -9.39 -0.50
C ILE A 85 9.23 -8.31 -1.16
N ALA A 86 9.24 -7.08 -0.61
CA ALA A 86 9.99 -5.95 -1.18
C ALA A 86 11.52 -6.15 -1.17
N THR A 87 12.03 -6.98 -0.26
CA THR A 87 13.47 -7.24 -0.10
C THR A 87 13.91 -8.60 -0.64
N THR A 88 13.01 -9.33 -1.31
CA THR A 88 13.35 -10.65 -1.86
C THR A 88 14.36 -10.55 -2.99
N VAL A 89 15.30 -11.49 -3.04
CA VAL A 89 16.29 -11.61 -4.14
C VAL A 89 15.70 -12.31 -5.37
N GLY A 90 14.55 -12.97 -5.20
CA GLY A 90 13.84 -13.63 -6.29
C GLY A 90 13.02 -12.64 -7.13
N LYS A 91 12.30 -13.18 -8.11
CA LYS A 91 11.39 -12.40 -8.96
C LYS A 91 9.95 -12.62 -8.54
N VAL A 92 9.29 -11.54 -8.14
CA VAL A 92 7.84 -11.56 -7.82
C VAL A 92 7.04 -11.81 -9.09
N ARG A 93 6.11 -12.78 -9.06
CA ARG A 93 5.23 -13.12 -10.18
C ARG A 93 3.82 -12.58 -10.01
N ARG A 94 3.28 -12.73 -8.80
CA ARG A 94 1.92 -12.32 -8.44
C ARG A 94 1.88 -12.01 -6.96
N VAL A 95 1.04 -11.05 -6.59
CA VAL A 95 0.70 -10.73 -5.19
C VAL A 95 -0.79 -10.91 -4.95
N ARG A 96 -1.15 -11.14 -3.69
CA ARG A 96 -2.53 -11.25 -3.20
C ARG A 96 -2.62 -10.69 -1.77
N LEU A 97 -3.79 -10.18 -1.42
CA LEU A 97 -4.10 -9.72 -0.07
C LEU A 97 -4.69 -10.86 0.76
N LEU A 98 -4.46 -10.83 2.06
CA LEU A 98 -5.01 -11.74 3.05
C LEU A 98 -5.68 -10.90 4.16
N PRO A 99 -6.97 -11.11 4.47
CA PRO A 99 -7.92 -11.97 3.76
C PRO A 99 -8.14 -11.53 2.29
N PRO A 100 -8.56 -12.45 1.40
CA PRO A 100 -8.91 -12.10 0.03
C PRO A 100 -10.16 -11.21 -0.01
N ASP A 101 -10.32 -10.45 -1.10
CA ASP A 101 -11.45 -9.56 -1.37
C ASP A 101 -11.80 -8.61 -0.21
N PRO A 102 -10.83 -7.86 0.33
CA PRO A 102 -11.09 -6.99 1.46
C PRO A 102 -12.05 -5.85 1.09
N PRO A 103 -12.82 -5.32 2.05
CA PRO A 103 -13.66 -4.15 1.82
C PRO A 103 -12.80 -2.93 1.50
N ALA A 104 -13.29 -2.05 0.64
CA ALA A 104 -12.71 -0.73 0.50
C ALA A 104 -13.22 0.20 1.59
N THR A 105 -12.41 1.18 1.97
CA THR A 105 -12.89 2.34 2.71
C THR A 105 -13.86 3.13 1.83
N HIS A 106 -15.12 3.28 2.26
CA HIS A 106 -16.15 3.91 1.43
C HIS A 106 -15.78 5.35 1.01
N GLN A 107 -15.18 6.13 1.92
CA GLN A 107 -14.73 7.48 1.60
C GLN A 107 -13.64 7.51 0.51
N ALA A 108 -12.86 6.43 0.37
CA ALA A 108 -11.85 6.32 -0.68
C ALA A 108 -12.51 6.03 -2.04
N VAL A 109 -13.54 5.19 -2.07
CA VAL A 109 -14.38 4.97 -3.26
C VAL A 109 -15.04 6.28 -3.69
N ASP A 110 -15.66 7.00 -2.75
CA ASP A 110 -16.29 8.30 -3.02
C ASP A 110 -15.27 9.32 -3.55
N ALA A 111 -14.07 9.35 -2.98
CA ALA A 111 -13.00 10.23 -3.45
C ALA A 111 -12.57 9.90 -4.89
N ILE A 112 -12.48 8.61 -5.25
CA ILE A 112 -12.16 8.18 -6.63
C ILE A 112 -13.28 8.58 -7.60
N MET A 113 -14.53 8.40 -7.21
CA MET A 113 -15.69 8.71 -8.07
C MET A 113 -15.88 10.21 -8.31
N ASN A 114 -15.48 11.05 -7.34
CA ASN A 114 -15.60 12.51 -7.43
C ASN A 114 -14.32 13.22 -7.87
N ALA A 115 -13.25 12.48 -8.18
CA ALA A 115 -11.98 13.08 -8.58
C ALA A 115 -12.02 13.62 -10.03
N ASP A 116 -11.30 14.70 -10.28
CA ASP A 116 -10.98 15.13 -11.65
C ASP A 116 -9.78 14.34 -12.23
N LEU A 117 -8.87 13.92 -11.34
CA LEU A 117 -7.65 13.17 -11.65
C LEU A 117 -7.37 12.15 -10.55
N VAL A 118 -7.14 10.90 -10.95
CA VAL A 118 -6.62 9.83 -10.10
C VAL A 118 -5.19 9.51 -10.51
N VAL A 119 -4.27 9.56 -9.56
CA VAL A 119 -2.85 9.24 -9.77
C VAL A 119 -2.51 7.95 -9.03
N LEU A 120 -1.97 6.98 -9.74
CA LEU A 120 -1.41 5.75 -9.19
C LEU A 120 0.12 5.85 -9.21
N GLY A 121 0.76 5.58 -8.09
CA GLY A 121 2.21 5.68 -7.93
C GLY A 121 2.72 7.12 -7.78
N PRO A 122 4.05 7.33 -7.75
CA PRO A 122 5.08 6.28 -7.78
C PRO A 122 5.10 5.46 -6.49
N GLY A 123 5.85 4.35 -6.50
CA GLY A 123 6.01 3.47 -5.36
C GLY A 123 6.36 2.06 -5.78
N SER A 124 6.80 1.24 -4.83
CA SER A 124 7.12 -0.18 -5.07
C SER A 124 5.95 -0.88 -5.73
N TRP A 125 6.24 -1.57 -6.83
CA TRP A 125 5.21 -1.97 -7.78
C TRP A 125 4.28 -3.01 -7.15
N PHE A 126 4.84 -4.08 -6.60
CA PHE A 126 4.08 -5.18 -6.03
C PHE A 126 3.63 -4.94 -4.59
N THR A 127 4.31 -4.04 -3.88
CA THR A 127 4.11 -3.85 -2.43
C THR A 127 3.50 -2.50 -2.06
N SER A 128 3.32 -1.56 -3.01
CA SER A 128 2.66 -0.26 -2.78
C SER A 128 1.62 0.09 -3.85
N VAL A 129 1.90 -0.13 -5.14
CA VAL A 129 0.95 0.24 -6.22
C VAL A 129 -0.11 -0.84 -6.42
N ILE A 130 0.31 -2.06 -6.78
CA ILE A 130 -0.60 -3.19 -7.06
C ILE A 130 -1.55 -3.51 -5.89
N PRO A 131 -1.17 -3.43 -4.60
CA PRO A 131 -2.10 -3.71 -3.50
C PRO A 131 -3.40 -2.90 -3.53
N HIS A 132 -3.37 -1.66 -4.04
CA HIS A 132 -4.59 -0.83 -4.13
C HIS A 132 -5.58 -1.36 -5.18
N VAL A 133 -5.11 -2.01 -6.24
CA VAL A 133 -5.97 -2.65 -7.25
C VAL A 133 -6.31 -4.10 -6.91
N LEU A 134 -5.87 -4.61 -5.76
CA LEU A 134 -6.32 -5.90 -5.22
C LEU A 134 -7.55 -5.76 -4.32
N VAL A 135 -8.02 -4.53 -4.09
CA VAL A 135 -9.27 -4.23 -3.36
C VAL A 135 -10.40 -4.08 -4.40
N PRO A 136 -11.35 -5.03 -4.49
CA PRO A 136 -12.28 -5.09 -5.63
C PRO A 136 -13.11 -3.81 -5.83
N GLN A 137 -13.56 -3.20 -4.75
CA GLN A 137 -14.37 -1.98 -4.80
C GLN A 137 -13.57 -0.76 -5.28
N LEU A 138 -12.26 -0.69 -5.00
CA LEU A 138 -11.40 0.37 -5.54
C LEU A 138 -11.19 0.19 -7.05
N VAL A 139 -11.02 -1.04 -7.52
CA VAL A 139 -10.95 -1.36 -8.95
C VAL A 139 -12.22 -0.93 -9.68
N VAL A 140 -13.38 -1.32 -9.16
CA VAL A 140 -14.68 -0.93 -9.73
C VAL A 140 -14.80 0.59 -9.81
N ALA A 141 -14.40 1.31 -8.75
CA ALA A 141 -14.41 2.78 -8.75
C ALA A 141 -13.45 3.38 -9.79
N LEU A 142 -12.22 2.84 -9.90
CA LEU A 142 -11.23 3.26 -10.89
C LEU A 142 -11.68 2.99 -12.33
N GLN A 143 -12.49 1.96 -12.56
CA GLN A 143 -13.05 1.64 -13.87
C GLN A 143 -14.26 2.50 -14.21
N ALA A 144 -15.10 2.83 -13.22
CA ALA A 144 -16.36 3.57 -13.39
C ALA A 144 -16.20 5.10 -13.36
N THR A 145 -15.15 5.63 -12.72
CA THR A 145 -14.93 7.08 -12.60
C THR A 145 -14.70 7.75 -13.96
N THR A 146 -15.19 8.98 -14.12
CA THR A 146 -14.90 9.84 -15.28
C THR A 146 -13.58 10.59 -15.14
N ALA A 147 -12.89 10.46 -14.00
CA ALA A 147 -11.61 11.10 -13.74
C ALA A 147 -10.56 10.71 -14.79
N ARG A 148 -9.67 11.65 -15.12
CA ARG A 148 -8.44 11.28 -15.83
C ARG A 148 -7.62 10.36 -14.92
N ARG A 149 -7.03 9.30 -15.47
CA ARG A 149 -6.17 8.38 -14.73
C ARG A 149 -4.73 8.56 -15.21
N ALA A 150 -3.81 8.75 -14.26
CA ALA A 150 -2.39 8.86 -14.53
C ALA A 150 -1.63 7.79 -13.74
N LEU A 151 -0.76 7.07 -14.42
CA LEU A 151 0.18 6.13 -13.80
C LEU A 151 1.56 6.79 -13.79
N VAL A 152 2.14 6.97 -12.61
CA VAL A 152 3.49 7.51 -12.42
C VAL A 152 4.43 6.36 -12.07
N LEU A 153 5.39 6.10 -12.96
CA LEU A 153 6.37 5.02 -12.79
C LEU A 153 7.59 5.51 -11.99
N ASN A 154 8.28 4.57 -11.34
CA ASN A 154 9.52 4.84 -10.63
C ASN A 154 10.64 5.23 -11.60
N LEU A 155 11.51 6.16 -11.18
CA LEU A 155 12.66 6.60 -11.99
C LEU A 155 13.68 5.50 -12.21
N ALA A 156 13.84 4.62 -11.22
CA ALA A 156 14.72 3.47 -11.27
C ALA A 156 13.91 2.19 -11.10
N ALA A 157 14.34 1.14 -11.77
CA ALA A 157 13.81 -0.19 -11.54
C ALA A 157 14.18 -0.66 -10.13
N GLU A 158 13.23 -1.31 -9.46
CA GLU A 158 13.45 -1.90 -8.15
C GLU A 158 14.00 -3.32 -8.32
N PRO A 159 15.17 -3.63 -7.74
CA PRO A 159 15.72 -4.99 -7.75
C PRO A 159 14.70 -5.99 -7.20
N GLY A 160 14.52 -7.12 -7.89
CA GLY A 160 13.55 -8.16 -7.49
C GLY A 160 12.08 -7.89 -7.87
N GLU A 161 11.69 -6.61 -8.01
CA GLU A 161 10.32 -6.23 -8.42
C GLU A 161 10.23 -5.92 -9.92
N THR A 162 10.87 -4.85 -10.40
CA THR A 162 10.65 -4.28 -11.75
C THR A 162 11.90 -4.29 -12.62
N ALA A 163 12.97 -4.98 -12.22
CA ALA A 163 14.17 -5.14 -13.03
C ALA A 163 13.86 -5.65 -14.45
N GLY A 164 14.23 -4.83 -15.45
CA GLY A 164 13.99 -5.11 -16.87
C GLY A 164 12.53 -4.97 -17.32
N PHE A 165 11.67 -4.31 -16.54
CA PHE A 165 10.33 -3.97 -17.00
C PHE A 165 10.38 -2.80 -17.97
N SER A 166 9.71 -2.97 -19.11
CA SER A 166 9.33 -1.85 -19.96
C SER A 166 8.09 -1.14 -19.38
N VAL A 167 7.75 0.05 -19.91
CA VAL A 167 6.54 0.77 -19.53
C VAL A 167 5.29 -0.07 -19.83
N GLU A 168 5.24 -0.73 -20.98
CA GLU A 168 4.15 -1.61 -21.40
C GLU A 168 4.01 -2.80 -20.44
N ARG A 169 5.12 -3.33 -19.93
CA ARG A 169 5.09 -4.41 -18.95
C ARG A 169 4.49 -3.98 -17.63
N HIS A 170 4.74 -2.74 -17.17
CA HIS A 170 4.06 -2.21 -15.98
C HIS A 170 2.55 -2.17 -16.22
N ILE A 171 2.10 -1.60 -17.34
CA ILE A 171 0.67 -1.52 -17.67
C ILE A 171 0.05 -2.92 -17.78
N HIS A 172 0.74 -3.87 -18.42
CA HIS A 172 0.28 -5.25 -18.55
C HIS A 172 0.11 -5.92 -17.19
N VAL A 173 1.09 -5.77 -16.29
CA VAL A 173 1.01 -6.32 -14.93
C VAL A 173 -0.12 -5.66 -14.14
N LEU A 174 -0.31 -4.34 -14.26
CA LEU A 174 -1.43 -3.64 -13.62
C LEU A 174 -2.77 -4.22 -14.10
N ALA A 175 -2.96 -4.35 -15.41
CA ALA A 175 -4.18 -4.89 -16.01
C ALA A 175 -4.44 -6.38 -15.70
N GLN A 176 -3.43 -7.14 -15.28
CA GLN A 176 -3.61 -8.53 -14.81
C GLN A 176 -4.13 -8.63 -13.38
N HIS A 177 -3.99 -7.55 -12.59
CA HIS A 177 -4.41 -7.51 -11.19
C HIS A 177 -5.68 -6.65 -10.97
N ALA A 178 -5.97 -5.73 -11.90
CA ALA A 178 -7.12 -4.82 -11.88
C ALA A 178 -8.24 -5.23 -12.85
#